data_AF-A0A8R2F6H5-F1
#
_entry.id   AF-A0A8R2F6H5-F1
#
_cell.length_a   1.000
_cell.length_b   1.000
_cell.length_c   1.000
_cell.angle_alpha   90.00
_cell.angle_beta   90.00
_cell.angle_gamma   90.00
#
_symmetry.space_group_name_H-M   'P 1'
#
loop_
_entity.id
_entity.type
_entity.pdbx_description
1 polymer ?
#
loop_
_entity_poly.entity_id
_entity_poly.type
_entity_poly.pdbx_seq_one_letter_code
_entity_poly.pdbx_strand_id
1 'polypeptide(L)'
;MNVFSREKILWYLIEIIIFLSCVITIIIYYITFETTITTGSCCPPVSQRQNSIPVHYVTGTHYEVGYSVGRTFGSMIKEYIRLYEPLQSEFLPMYAQPEGRQIYEESLKSTQKFFPQYVIELQGVADGAGVPFHELFLMALDDTLPKNLNASSKDKGPVGCTSLMINQQNAQLLGHTEDAMSETVNNFYIVAAHVVPGESELGGVFPAREEKFEALAYAGHLPGYASGHNHYGLVFSINTIFVSKPLRGKIPREFITRAVLATRANLGDILDVLTNEGVGTADGFNMNFAFLHVPNESRVFHTVEVTPKADSDRSEVYLADFNMGSNSIHTNRLLHLKYPELNEAAYGSSMARESRYKQITANKTAANLQDMLDVLGNRDDDPWPIFSDKADARVSTINLGVFDFNKKTWTLWTNDPIDSPPVLQLPLTFTDLIGPTSSDIGINRIEVIETIYPDK
;
A
#
# COMPACT_ATOMS: atom_id res chain seq x y z
N MET A 1 14.87 -72.01 -64.85
CA MET A 1 14.65 -70.60 -65.30
C MET A 1 13.24 -70.22 -64.84
N ASN A 2 12.99 -69.79 -63.61
CA ASN A 2 13.51 -68.62 -62.88
C ASN A 2 13.17 -67.28 -63.54
N VAL A 3 11.87 -67.02 -63.78
CA VAL A 3 11.29 -65.67 -63.92
C VAL A 3 9.82 -65.71 -63.44
N PHE A 4 9.58 -66.13 -62.19
CA PHE A 4 8.37 -65.68 -61.49
C PHE A 4 8.75 -64.42 -60.72
N SER A 5 8.58 -63.35 -61.49
CA SER A 5 8.93 -61.94 -61.35
C SER A 5 9.18 -61.40 -59.94
N ARG A 6 10.38 -60.82 -59.76
CA ARG A 6 10.70 -59.81 -58.73
C ARG A 6 9.59 -58.75 -58.56
N GLU A 7 8.81 -58.49 -59.61
CA GLU A 7 7.67 -57.57 -59.58
C GLU A 7 6.57 -57.95 -58.58
N LYS A 8 6.24 -59.24 -58.39
CA LYS A 8 5.20 -59.64 -57.43
C LYS A 8 5.63 -59.41 -55.97
N ILE A 9 6.91 -59.64 -55.68
CA ILE A 9 7.50 -59.36 -54.36
C ILE A 9 7.57 -57.85 -54.12
N LEU A 10 7.90 -57.09 -55.16
CA LEU A 10 7.92 -55.62 -55.10
C LEU A 10 6.52 -55.04 -54.83
N TRP A 11 5.48 -55.56 -55.49
CA TRP A 11 4.09 -55.18 -55.23
C TRP A 11 3.65 -55.49 -53.80
N TYR A 12 4.00 -56.67 -53.28
CA TYR A 12 3.69 -57.05 -51.89
C TYR A 12 4.39 -56.15 -50.86
N LEU A 13 5.64 -55.76 -51.12
CA LEU A 13 6.38 -54.82 -50.26
C LEU A 13 5.78 -53.41 -50.30
N ILE A 14 5.31 -52.96 -51.46
CA ILE A 14 4.62 -51.67 -51.60
C ILE A 14 3.31 -51.67 -50.81
N GLU A 15 2.50 -52.72 -50.89
CA GLU A 15 1.26 -52.83 -50.12
C GLU A 15 1.51 -52.83 -48.60
N ILE A 16 2.56 -53.53 -48.14
CA ILE A 16 2.96 -53.53 -46.73
C ILE A 16 3.40 -52.13 -46.27
N ILE A 17 4.18 -51.42 -47.09
CA ILE A 17 4.65 -50.05 -46.78
C ILE A 17 3.46 -49.08 -46.72
N ILE A 18 2.50 -49.19 -47.65
CA ILE A 18 1.29 -48.36 -47.65
C ILE A 18 0.45 -48.66 -46.39
N PHE A 19 0.29 -49.94 -46.05
CA PHE A 19 -0.45 -50.34 -44.85
C PHE A 19 0.21 -49.82 -43.56
N LEU A 20 1.53 -49.97 -43.42
CA LEU A 20 2.28 -49.42 -42.29
C LEU A 20 2.22 -47.89 -42.23
N SER A 21 2.28 -47.21 -43.37
CA SER A 21 2.13 -45.75 -43.45
C SER A 21 0.74 -45.30 -43.00
N CYS A 22 -0.32 -45.99 -43.41
CA CYS A 22 -1.68 -45.71 -42.95
C CYS A 22 -1.83 -45.95 -41.44
N VAL A 23 -1.30 -47.05 -40.91
CA VAL A 23 -1.35 -47.35 -39.47
C VAL A 23 -0.57 -46.31 -38.65
N ILE A 24 0.63 -45.92 -39.10
CA ILE A 24 1.40 -44.85 -38.45
C ILE A 24 0.65 -43.53 -38.51
N THR A 25 -0.01 -43.20 -39.62
CA THR A 25 -0.81 -41.98 -39.75
C THR A 25 -2.02 -41.99 -38.80
N ILE A 26 -2.69 -43.14 -38.65
CA ILE A 26 -3.81 -43.30 -37.72
C ILE A 26 -3.32 -43.20 -36.27
N ILE A 27 -2.17 -43.79 -35.93
CA ILE A 27 -1.58 -43.70 -34.58
C ILE A 27 -1.14 -42.26 -34.29
N ILE A 28 -0.48 -41.59 -35.24
CA ILE A 28 -0.11 -40.16 -35.09
C ILE A 28 -1.38 -39.32 -34.92
N TYR A 29 -2.42 -39.58 -35.71
CA TYR A 29 -3.71 -38.89 -35.58
C TYR A 29 -4.36 -39.16 -34.22
N TYR A 30 -4.30 -40.39 -33.70
CA TYR A 30 -4.84 -40.72 -32.38
C TYR A 30 -4.03 -40.07 -31.25
N ILE A 31 -2.70 -40.02 -31.37
CA ILE A 31 -1.81 -39.35 -30.40
C ILE A 31 -2.00 -37.82 -30.45
N THR A 32 -2.14 -37.22 -31.64
CA THR A 32 -2.44 -35.79 -31.76
C THR A 32 -3.86 -35.46 -31.31
N PHE A 33 -4.82 -36.36 -31.49
CA PHE A 33 -6.21 -36.19 -31.02
C PHE A 33 -6.30 -36.33 -29.50
N GLU A 34 -5.61 -37.30 -28.87
CA GLU A 34 -5.55 -37.41 -27.41
C GLU A 34 -4.78 -36.26 -26.75
N THR A 35 -3.78 -35.67 -27.43
CA THR A 35 -3.08 -34.46 -26.94
C THR A 35 -3.84 -33.16 -27.17
N THR A 36 -4.97 -33.18 -27.90
CA THR A 36 -5.88 -32.03 -28.08
C THR A 36 -7.23 -32.19 -27.40
N ILE A 37 -7.40 -33.19 -26.53
CA ILE A 37 -8.39 -33.13 -25.46
C ILE A 37 -7.75 -32.38 -24.28
N THR A 38 -7.35 -31.13 -24.52
CA THR A 38 -7.40 -30.14 -23.45
C THR A 38 -8.87 -30.03 -23.10
N THR A 39 -9.19 -30.31 -21.84
CA THR A 39 -10.48 -29.95 -21.24
C THR A 39 -10.68 -28.46 -21.52
N GLY A 40 -11.43 -28.14 -22.58
CA GLY A 40 -11.74 -26.77 -22.95
C GLY A 40 -12.53 -26.16 -21.80
N SER A 41 -11.83 -25.49 -20.89
CA SER A 41 -12.45 -24.55 -19.98
C SER A 41 -13.23 -23.58 -20.85
N CYS A 42 -14.55 -23.61 -20.73
CA CYS A 42 -15.45 -22.73 -21.49
C CYS A 42 -15.15 -21.24 -21.26
N CYS A 43 -14.43 -20.93 -20.18
CA CYS A 43 -14.03 -19.60 -19.82
C CYS A 43 -12.53 -19.39 -20.13
N PRO A 44 -12.16 -18.23 -20.70
CA PRO A 44 -10.77 -17.84 -20.76
C PRO A 44 -10.19 -17.81 -19.34
N PRO A 45 -8.88 -18.10 -19.16
CA PRO A 45 -8.23 -17.97 -17.87
C PRO A 45 -8.43 -16.54 -17.36
N VAL A 46 -8.97 -16.41 -16.14
CA VAL A 46 -9.15 -15.11 -15.49
C VAL A 46 -7.79 -14.68 -14.94
N SER A 47 -7.40 -13.42 -15.17
CA SER A 47 -6.19 -12.85 -14.59
C SER A 47 -6.21 -12.97 -13.06
N GLN A 48 -5.06 -13.25 -12.45
CA GLN A 48 -4.90 -13.21 -11.00
C GLN A 48 -5.23 -11.81 -10.44
N ARG A 49 -4.82 -10.75 -11.16
CA ARG A 49 -5.09 -9.36 -10.79
C ARG A 49 -6.47 -8.94 -11.29
N GLN A 50 -7.28 -8.40 -10.40
CA GLN A 50 -8.56 -7.81 -10.75
C GLN A 50 -8.35 -6.48 -11.47
N ASN A 51 -9.15 -6.24 -12.51
CA ASN A 51 -9.22 -4.94 -13.19
C ASN A 51 -10.30 -4.05 -12.54
N SER A 52 -10.28 -3.98 -11.20
CA SER A 52 -11.23 -3.20 -10.41
C SER A 52 -10.64 -2.86 -9.05
N ILE A 53 -10.92 -1.66 -8.54
CA ILE A 53 -10.61 -1.26 -7.16
C ILE A 53 -11.94 -0.89 -6.48
N PRO A 54 -12.34 -1.57 -5.39
CA PRO A 54 -13.54 -1.20 -4.65
C PRO A 54 -13.36 0.16 -3.95
N VAL A 55 -14.40 0.99 -3.99
CA VAL A 55 -14.49 2.27 -3.26
C VAL A 55 -15.71 2.23 -2.36
N HIS A 56 -15.53 2.45 -1.06
CA HIS A 56 -16.60 2.44 -0.08
C HIS A 56 -16.85 3.84 0.47
N TYR A 57 -17.97 4.44 0.08
CA TYR A 57 -18.44 5.72 0.62
C TYR A 57 -19.23 5.47 1.90
N VAL A 58 -18.85 6.12 2.99
CA VAL A 58 -19.46 5.88 4.30
C VAL A 58 -19.50 7.14 5.16
N THR A 59 -20.56 7.28 5.95
CA THR A 59 -20.71 8.33 6.95
C THR A 59 -21.17 7.70 8.25
N GLY A 60 -20.61 8.15 9.38
CA GLY A 60 -20.99 7.66 10.71
C GLY A 60 -19.94 8.02 11.76
N THR A 61 -20.08 7.46 12.96
CA THR A 61 -19.00 7.49 13.97
C THR A 61 -17.82 6.62 13.55
N HIS A 62 -16.71 6.65 14.30
CA HIS A 62 -15.56 5.79 14.01
C HIS A 62 -15.94 4.32 14.01
N TYR A 63 -16.70 3.87 15.03
CA TYR A 63 -17.19 2.50 15.08
C TYR A 63 -18.08 2.16 13.87
N GLU A 64 -19.02 3.04 13.51
CA GLU A 64 -19.95 2.79 12.40
C GLU A 64 -19.25 2.72 11.04
N VAL A 65 -18.25 3.59 10.82
CA VAL A 65 -17.38 3.56 9.64
C VAL A 65 -16.63 2.23 9.59
N GLY A 66 -15.97 1.84 10.68
CA GLY A 66 -15.29 0.56 10.80
C GLY A 66 -16.22 -0.63 10.55
N TYR A 67 -17.38 -0.65 11.20
CA TYR A 67 -18.40 -1.69 11.05
C TYR A 67 -18.91 -1.82 9.63
N SER A 68 -19.15 -0.68 8.97
CA SER A 68 -19.57 -0.63 7.57
C SER A 68 -18.50 -1.21 6.63
N VAL A 69 -17.22 -0.87 6.83
CA VAL A 69 -16.09 -1.46 6.11
C VAL A 69 -16.02 -2.97 6.34
N GLY A 70 -16.03 -3.40 7.60
CA GLY A 70 -16.00 -4.81 7.98
C GLY A 70 -17.14 -5.61 7.38
N ARG A 71 -18.37 -5.07 7.43
CA ARG A 71 -19.56 -5.71 6.87
C ARG A 71 -19.50 -5.82 5.36
N THR A 72 -19.01 -4.78 4.68
CA THR A 72 -18.96 -4.71 3.21
C THR A 72 -17.89 -5.63 2.65
N PHE A 73 -16.70 -5.64 3.27
CA PHE A 73 -15.55 -6.40 2.80
C PHE A 73 -15.26 -7.66 3.64
N GLY A 74 -16.19 -8.11 4.47
CA GLY A 74 -15.95 -9.17 5.46
C GLY A 74 -15.41 -10.48 4.87
N SER A 75 -15.85 -10.88 3.67
CA SER A 75 -15.29 -12.05 2.97
C SER A 75 -13.84 -11.84 2.55
N MET A 76 -13.50 -10.66 2.03
CA MET A 76 -12.13 -10.29 1.65
C MET A 76 -11.23 -10.24 2.87
N ILE A 77 -11.69 -9.62 3.97
CA ILE A 77 -10.96 -9.52 5.23
C ILE A 77 -10.68 -10.90 5.82
N LYS A 78 -11.68 -11.78 5.89
CA LYS A 78 -11.51 -13.16 6.36
C LYS A 78 -10.52 -13.95 5.52
N GLU A 79 -10.61 -13.82 4.20
CA GLU A 79 -9.72 -14.53 3.29
C GLU A 79 -8.28 -14.02 3.42
N TYR A 80 -8.09 -12.71 3.50
CA TYR A 80 -6.78 -12.10 3.71
C TYR A 80 -6.16 -12.57 5.03
N ILE A 81 -6.89 -12.49 6.15
CA ILE A 81 -6.43 -12.99 7.46
C ILE A 81 -6.01 -14.47 7.38
N ARG A 82 -6.80 -15.30 6.69
CA ARG A 82 -6.54 -16.75 6.54
C ARG A 82 -5.26 -17.02 5.73
N LEU A 83 -4.97 -16.18 4.73
CA LEU A 83 -3.85 -16.35 3.82
C LEU A 83 -2.57 -15.62 4.27
N TYR A 84 -2.70 -14.58 5.09
CA TYR A 84 -1.60 -13.71 5.47
C TYR A 84 -0.59 -14.46 6.34
N GLU A 85 0.55 -14.81 5.73
CA GLU A 85 1.53 -15.72 6.34
C GLU A 85 2.13 -15.20 7.66
N PRO A 86 2.54 -13.91 7.78
CA PRO A 86 3.09 -13.39 9.03
C PRO A 86 2.15 -13.52 10.22
N LEU A 87 0.84 -13.28 10.02
CA LEU A 87 -0.14 -13.44 11.09
C LEU A 87 -0.27 -14.91 11.53
N GLN A 88 -0.39 -15.81 10.56
CA GLN A 88 -0.64 -17.24 10.83
C GLN A 88 0.58 -17.96 11.40
N SER A 89 1.77 -17.70 10.87
CA SER A 89 2.99 -18.45 11.20
C SER A 89 3.82 -17.82 12.32
N GLU A 90 3.73 -16.50 12.52
CA GLU A 90 4.54 -15.77 13.49
C GLU A 90 3.68 -15.13 14.59
N PHE A 91 2.77 -14.21 14.23
CA PHE A 91 2.14 -13.33 15.23
C PHE A 91 1.18 -14.08 16.17
N LEU A 92 0.34 -14.98 15.66
CA LEU A 92 -0.58 -15.77 16.47
C LEU A 92 0.15 -16.72 17.44
N PRO A 93 1.14 -17.52 17.01
CA PRO A 93 1.96 -18.32 17.91
C PRO A 93 2.70 -17.50 18.97
N MET A 94 3.21 -16.33 18.61
CA MET A 94 3.90 -15.42 19.55
C MET A 94 2.94 -14.83 20.58
N TYR A 95 1.75 -14.39 20.16
CA TYR A 95 0.70 -13.89 21.03
C TYR A 95 0.18 -14.93 22.04
N ALA A 96 0.24 -16.21 21.68
CA ALA A 96 -0.11 -17.30 22.60
C ALA A 96 0.88 -17.44 23.77
N GLN A 97 2.12 -16.91 23.65
CA GLN A 97 3.11 -16.89 24.72
C GLN A 97 2.87 -15.72 25.71
N PRO A 98 3.18 -15.88 27.01
CA PRO A 98 3.01 -14.82 28.00
C PRO A 98 3.70 -13.50 27.63
N GLU A 99 4.94 -13.57 27.15
CA GLU A 99 5.74 -12.39 26.78
C GLU A 99 5.17 -11.67 25.55
N GLY A 100 4.69 -12.44 24.56
CA GLY A 100 4.07 -11.88 23.35
C GLY A 100 2.72 -11.22 23.66
N ARG A 101 1.92 -11.85 24.53
CA ARG A 101 0.68 -11.27 25.06
C ARG A 101 0.96 -9.96 25.82
N GLN A 102 2.02 -9.91 26.60
CA GLN A 102 2.40 -8.69 27.31
C GLN A 102 2.74 -7.54 26.35
N ILE A 103 3.52 -7.80 25.29
CA ILE A 103 3.85 -6.79 24.26
C ILE A 103 2.59 -6.25 23.58
N TYR A 104 1.66 -7.16 23.24
CA TYR A 104 0.37 -6.81 22.67
C TYR A 104 -0.42 -5.90 23.63
N GLU A 105 -0.56 -6.29 24.90
CA GLU A 105 -1.38 -5.57 25.89
C GLU A 105 -0.81 -4.17 26.20
N GLU A 106 0.51 -4.04 26.30
CA GLU A 106 1.17 -2.75 26.51
C GLU A 106 0.94 -1.80 25.33
N SER A 107 1.07 -2.30 24.11
CA SER A 107 0.89 -1.51 22.90
C SER A 107 -0.57 -1.12 22.70
N LEU A 108 -1.51 -2.04 22.97
CA LEU A 108 -2.95 -1.75 22.93
C LEU A 108 -3.33 -0.71 23.99
N LYS A 109 -2.82 -0.82 25.21
CA LYS A 109 -3.09 0.14 26.30
C LYS A 109 -2.63 1.55 25.93
N SER A 110 -1.42 1.68 25.37
CA SER A 110 -0.93 2.97 24.88
C SER A 110 -1.80 3.50 23.74
N THR A 111 -2.17 2.64 22.79
CA THR A 111 -3.02 3.02 21.66
C THR A 111 -4.41 3.48 22.10
N GLN A 112 -5.04 2.78 23.03
CA GLN A 112 -6.31 3.18 23.63
C GLN A 112 -6.24 4.50 24.39
N LYS A 113 -5.10 4.82 25.02
CA LYS A 113 -4.92 6.10 25.73
C LYS A 113 -4.81 7.27 24.75
N PHE A 114 -4.08 7.10 23.66
CA PHE A 114 -3.77 8.20 22.73
C PHE A 114 -4.81 8.34 21.61
N PHE A 115 -5.27 7.21 21.07
CA PHE A 115 -6.14 7.12 19.90
C PHE A 115 -7.33 6.15 20.14
N PRO A 116 -8.15 6.33 21.21
CA PRO A 116 -9.28 5.44 21.48
C PRO A 116 -10.26 5.35 20.31
N GLN A 117 -10.46 6.44 19.57
CA GLN A 117 -11.34 6.54 18.42
C GLN A 117 -10.92 5.62 17.26
N TYR A 118 -9.61 5.43 17.04
CA TYR A 118 -9.14 4.52 16.00
C TYR A 118 -9.10 3.07 16.48
N VAL A 119 -8.95 2.84 17.78
CA VAL A 119 -9.12 1.49 18.35
C VAL A 119 -10.56 1.01 18.19
N ILE A 120 -11.54 1.88 18.44
CA ILE A 120 -12.95 1.53 18.24
C ILE A 120 -13.33 1.45 16.75
N GLU A 121 -12.69 2.22 15.87
CA GLU A 121 -12.81 2.03 14.41
C GLU A 121 -12.35 0.62 14.00
N LEU A 122 -11.19 0.17 14.48
CA LEU A 122 -10.67 -1.18 14.21
C LEU A 122 -11.56 -2.27 14.82
N GLN A 123 -12.13 -2.02 16.02
CA GLN A 123 -13.14 -2.90 16.60
C GLN A 123 -14.40 -2.99 15.73
N GLY A 124 -14.85 -1.88 15.15
CA GLY A 124 -15.92 -1.86 14.16
C GLY A 124 -15.59 -2.75 12.97
N VAL A 125 -14.39 -2.63 12.39
CA VAL A 125 -13.94 -3.49 11.29
C VAL A 125 -14.01 -4.97 11.68
N ALA A 126 -13.51 -5.32 12.87
CA ALA A 126 -13.56 -6.69 13.38
C ALA A 126 -15.00 -7.22 13.53
N ASP A 127 -15.87 -6.44 14.16
CA ASP A 127 -17.27 -6.80 14.41
C ASP A 127 -18.06 -6.95 13.10
N GLY A 128 -17.89 -6.00 12.18
CA GLY A 128 -18.55 -6.00 10.88
C GLY A 128 -18.10 -7.18 10.01
N ALA A 129 -16.80 -7.50 10.02
CA ALA A 129 -16.28 -8.65 9.31
C ALA A 129 -16.64 -9.96 10.01
N GLY A 130 -16.83 -9.96 11.33
CA GLY A 130 -17.00 -11.16 12.14
C GLY A 130 -15.68 -11.91 12.29
N VAL A 131 -14.61 -11.19 12.62
CA VAL A 131 -13.27 -11.72 12.92
C VAL A 131 -12.81 -11.25 14.30
N PRO A 132 -11.89 -11.94 14.97
CA PRO A 132 -11.42 -11.52 16.29
C PRO A 132 -10.62 -10.21 16.22
N PHE A 133 -10.96 -9.21 17.06
CA PHE A 133 -10.23 -7.93 17.14
C PHE A 133 -8.71 -8.09 17.29
N HIS A 134 -8.28 -9.04 18.13
CA HIS A 134 -6.87 -9.24 18.40
C HIS A 134 -6.07 -9.66 17.17
N GLU A 135 -6.69 -10.32 16.19
CA GLU A 135 -6.02 -10.66 14.92
C GLU A 135 -5.71 -9.40 14.11
N LEU A 136 -6.66 -8.46 14.04
CA LEU A 136 -6.44 -7.18 13.36
C LEU A 136 -5.38 -6.32 14.08
N PHE A 137 -5.45 -6.24 15.41
CA PHE A 137 -4.46 -5.47 16.16
C PHE A 137 -3.06 -6.12 16.11
N LEU A 138 -2.96 -7.45 16.01
CA LEU A 138 -1.69 -8.14 15.77
C LEU A 138 -1.08 -7.77 14.41
N MET A 139 -1.89 -7.66 13.36
CA MET A 139 -1.41 -7.18 12.06
C MET A 139 -0.89 -5.73 12.15
N ALA A 140 -1.56 -4.85 12.92
CA ALA A 140 -1.11 -3.49 13.12
C ALA A 140 0.22 -3.38 13.89
N LEU A 141 0.55 -4.34 14.76
CA LEU A 141 1.84 -4.38 15.47
C LEU A 141 3.01 -4.70 14.55
N ASP A 142 2.76 -5.44 13.46
CA ASP A 142 3.74 -5.81 12.45
C ASP A 142 5.07 -6.31 13.09
N ASP A 143 6.23 -5.77 12.70
CA ASP A 143 7.53 -6.18 13.23
C ASP A 143 7.78 -5.82 14.71
N THR A 144 6.92 -5.01 15.33
CA THR A 144 7.03 -4.68 16.76
C THR A 144 6.98 -5.94 17.62
N LEU A 145 6.09 -6.89 17.30
CA LEU A 145 5.93 -8.12 18.09
C LEU A 145 7.14 -9.07 17.98
N PRO A 146 7.52 -9.59 16.79
CA PRO A 146 8.60 -10.56 16.66
C PRO A 146 9.94 -10.01 17.13
N LYS A 147 10.26 -8.74 16.82
CA LYS A 147 11.56 -8.15 17.18
C LYS A 147 11.68 -7.89 18.69
N ASN A 148 10.59 -7.55 19.39
CA ASN A 148 10.63 -7.39 20.86
C ASN A 148 10.67 -8.74 21.60
N LEU A 149 10.37 -9.86 20.94
CA LEU A 149 10.58 -11.22 21.48
C LEU A 149 11.99 -11.77 21.20
N ASN A 150 12.85 -11.01 20.52
CA ASN A 150 14.12 -11.51 19.96
C ASN A 150 13.93 -12.78 19.11
N ALA A 151 12.75 -12.95 18.51
CA ALA A 151 12.50 -14.05 17.60
C ALA A 151 13.24 -13.76 16.29
N SER A 152 13.87 -14.77 15.71
CA SER A 152 14.30 -14.70 14.31
C SER A 152 13.05 -14.70 13.43
N SER A 153 12.56 -13.51 13.06
CA SER A 153 11.56 -13.39 12.01
C SER A 153 12.20 -13.80 10.69
N LYS A 154 11.44 -14.46 9.81
CA LYS A 154 11.96 -14.70 8.46
C LYS A 154 12.06 -13.35 7.73
N ASP A 155 13.05 -13.21 6.86
CA ASP A 155 13.06 -12.09 5.92
C ASP A 155 11.75 -12.13 5.13
N LYS A 156 10.90 -11.11 5.30
CA LYS A 156 9.60 -10.98 4.61
C LYS A 156 9.78 -10.78 3.10
N GLY A 157 11.00 -10.56 2.64
CA GLY A 157 11.33 -10.22 1.26
C GLY A 157 11.33 -8.71 1.06
N PRO A 158 11.36 -8.25 -0.20
CA PRO A 158 11.48 -6.84 -0.53
C PRO A 158 10.14 -6.08 -0.41
N VAL A 159 9.32 -6.40 0.61
CA VAL A 159 8.09 -5.64 0.92
C VAL A 159 8.48 -4.18 1.10
N GLY A 160 7.73 -3.27 0.49
CA GLY A 160 8.15 -1.89 0.44
C GLY A 160 7.29 -1.00 -0.45
N CYS A 161 7.75 0.22 -0.67
CA CYS A 161 7.04 1.22 -1.42
C CYS A 161 8.05 2.14 -2.11
N THR A 162 7.69 2.72 -3.25
CA THR A 162 8.47 3.78 -3.91
C THR A 162 7.61 5.02 -4.06
N SER A 163 8.00 6.13 -3.43
CA SER A 163 7.33 7.42 -3.58
C SER A 163 8.19 8.37 -4.40
N LEU A 164 7.60 9.01 -5.40
CA LEU A 164 8.25 10.03 -6.25
C LEU A 164 7.45 11.32 -6.20
N MET A 165 8.11 12.40 -5.79
CA MET A 165 7.60 13.77 -5.86
C MET A 165 8.21 14.47 -7.08
N ILE A 166 7.36 15.02 -7.93
CA ILE A 166 7.74 15.93 -9.01
C ILE A 166 7.12 17.29 -8.71
N ASN A 167 7.94 18.29 -8.40
CA ASN A 167 7.48 19.67 -8.19
C ASN A 167 8.09 20.58 -9.25
N GLN A 168 7.56 20.50 -10.47
CA GLN A 168 8.01 21.26 -11.63
C GLN A 168 6.92 22.23 -12.10
N GLN A 169 7.30 23.27 -12.84
CA GLN A 169 6.37 24.33 -13.28
C GLN A 169 5.11 23.80 -13.99
N ASN A 170 5.24 22.71 -14.74
CA ASN A 170 4.14 22.11 -15.52
C ASN A 170 3.53 20.86 -14.86
N ALA A 171 4.12 20.36 -13.77
CA ALA A 171 3.70 19.12 -13.14
C ALA A 171 4.02 19.12 -11.64
N GLN A 172 2.97 19.03 -10.82
CA GLN A 172 3.06 18.89 -9.38
C GLN A 172 2.39 17.57 -9.01
N LEU A 173 3.19 16.52 -8.84
CA LEU A 173 2.75 15.14 -8.76
C LEU A 173 3.36 14.44 -7.54
N LEU A 174 2.56 13.60 -6.88
CA LEU A 174 3.03 12.61 -5.90
C LEU A 174 2.59 11.23 -6.39
N GLY A 175 3.55 10.41 -6.82
CA GLY A 175 3.33 9.02 -7.21
C GLY A 175 3.83 8.07 -6.13
N HIS A 176 3.15 6.93 -5.96
CA HIS A 176 3.45 5.96 -4.91
C HIS A 176 3.12 4.54 -5.38
N THR A 177 4.14 3.67 -5.45
CA THR A 177 3.95 2.22 -5.56
C THR A 177 3.79 1.63 -4.17
N GLU A 178 2.84 0.71 -4.03
CA GLU A 178 2.62 -0.05 -2.81
C GLU A 178 2.95 -1.52 -3.07
N ASP A 179 4.03 -2.02 -2.48
CA ASP A 179 4.58 -3.36 -2.71
C ASP A 179 4.39 -4.24 -1.47
N ALA A 180 3.51 -5.23 -1.59
CA ALA A 180 3.10 -6.10 -0.50
C ALA A 180 3.32 -7.58 -0.85
N MET A 181 3.19 -8.44 0.15
CA MET A 181 3.19 -9.89 -0.06
C MET A 181 2.13 -10.27 -1.11
N SER A 182 2.42 -11.24 -1.98
CA SER A 182 1.56 -11.53 -3.14
C SER A 182 0.14 -11.98 -2.79
N GLU A 183 -0.11 -12.51 -1.58
CA GLU A 183 -1.47 -12.76 -1.08
C GLU A 183 -2.29 -11.47 -0.86
N THR A 184 -1.64 -10.31 -0.80
CA THR A 184 -2.28 -8.99 -0.66
C THR A 184 -2.84 -8.50 -2.00
N VAL A 185 -2.46 -9.10 -3.13
CA VAL A 185 -3.01 -8.76 -4.45
C VAL A 185 -4.54 -8.95 -4.40
N ASN A 186 -5.27 -7.89 -4.75
CA ASN A 186 -6.73 -7.76 -4.66
C ASN A 186 -7.34 -7.63 -3.25
N ASN A 187 -6.54 -7.68 -2.17
CA ASN A 187 -7.00 -7.56 -0.79
C ASN A 187 -6.79 -6.14 -0.24
N PHE A 188 -7.26 -5.14 -1.00
CA PHE A 188 -7.29 -3.73 -0.61
C PHE A 188 -8.49 -3.01 -1.22
N TYR A 189 -8.83 -1.85 -0.66
CA TYR A 189 -9.94 -1.00 -1.11
C TYR A 189 -9.67 0.47 -0.77
N ILE A 190 -10.46 1.37 -1.35
CA ILE A 190 -10.49 2.78 -0.97
C ILE A 190 -11.65 3.01 0.00
N VAL A 191 -11.37 3.64 1.13
CA VAL A 191 -12.38 4.13 2.07
C VAL A 191 -12.55 5.62 1.86
N ALA A 192 -13.74 6.05 1.47
CA ALA A 192 -14.14 7.44 1.35
C ALA A 192 -15.11 7.77 2.50
N ALA A 193 -14.58 8.28 3.62
CA ALA A 193 -15.33 8.43 4.85
C ALA A 193 -15.62 9.89 5.20
N HIS A 194 -16.81 10.12 5.72
CA HIS A 194 -17.15 11.28 6.55
C HIS A 194 -17.42 10.79 7.97
N VAL A 195 -16.44 10.96 8.84
CA VAL A 195 -16.53 10.55 10.24
C VAL A 195 -17.07 11.71 11.06
N VAL A 196 -18.18 11.47 11.76
CA VAL A 196 -18.77 12.40 12.74
C VAL A 196 -18.70 11.69 14.10
N PRO A 197 -17.72 12.03 14.96
CA PRO A 197 -17.52 11.31 16.21
C PRO A 197 -18.77 11.34 17.10
N GLY A 198 -19.13 10.19 17.67
CA GLY A 198 -20.16 10.12 18.70
C GLY A 198 -19.66 10.65 20.03
N GLU A 199 -20.57 11.03 20.95
CA GLU A 199 -20.19 11.54 22.28
C GLU A 199 -19.27 10.59 23.06
N SER A 200 -19.48 9.28 22.93
CA SER A 200 -18.66 8.24 23.58
C SER A 200 -17.26 8.08 22.98
N GLU A 201 -16.99 8.68 21.82
CA GLU A 201 -15.70 8.63 21.12
C GLU A 201 -14.88 9.92 21.33
N LEU A 202 -15.46 10.94 21.96
CA LEU A 202 -14.78 12.19 22.30
C LEU A 202 -13.84 11.96 23.49
N GLY A 203 -12.60 11.57 23.21
CA GLY A 203 -11.58 11.33 24.22
C GLY A 203 -10.19 11.13 23.64
N GLY A 204 -9.26 10.66 24.47
CA GLY A 204 -7.86 10.46 24.11
C GLY A 204 -6.99 11.71 24.25
N VAL A 205 -5.69 11.53 24.06
CA VAL A 205 -4.73 12.67 24.01
C VAL A 205 -4.89 13.44 22.70
N PHE A 206 -5.18 12.74 21.61
CA PHE A 206 -5.55 13.32 20.32
C PHE A 206 -7.06 13.23 20.14
N PRO A 207 -7.82 14.29 20.50
CA PRO A 207 -9.27 14.23 20.55
C PRO A 207 -9.87 13.96 19.17
N ALA A 208 -10.89 13.12 19.16
CA ALA A 208 -11.70 12.86 17.97
C ALA A 208 -12.30 14.17 17.43
N ARG A 209 -12.32 14.31 16.11
CA ARG A 209 -12.86 15.47 15.37
C ARG A 209 -13.66 14.98 14.18
N GLU A 210 -14.43 15.88 13.56
CA GLU A 210 -15.04 15.56 12.26
C GLU A 210 -13.93 15.37 11.21
N GLU A 211 -13.99 14.25 10.50
CA GLU A 211 -12.99 13.86 9.50
C GLU A 211 -13.67 13.60 8.18
N LYS A 212 -13.04 14.02 7.09
CA LYS A 212 -13.47 13.71 5.72
C LYS A 212 -12.24 13.35 4.92
N PHE A 213 -12.18 12.11 4.43
CA PHE A 213 -10.99 11.61 3.76
C PHE A 213 -11.31 10.55 2.71
N GLU A 214 -10.38 10.35 1.77
CA GLU A 214 -10.30 9.16 0.94
C GLU A 214 -8.91 8.56 1.08
N ALA A 215 -8.82 7.27 1.39
CA ALA A 215 -7.54 6.62 1.61
C ALA A 215 -7.57 5.14 1.24
N LEU A 216 -6.41 4.63 0.84
CA LEU A 216 -6.20 3.21 0.63
C LEU A 216 -6.13 2.50 1.99
N ALA A 217 -6.84 1.38 2.08
CA ALA A 217 -6.78 0.47 3.21
C ALA A 217 -6.60 -0.97 2.71
N TYR A 218 -5.65 -1.69 3.31
CA TYR A 218 -5.58 -3.15 3.14
C TYR A 218 -6.76 -3.79 3.85
N ALA A 219 -7.14 -4.98 3.41
CA ALA A 219 -8.22 -5.72 4.03
C ALA A 219 -7.94 -5.93 5.54
N GLY A 220 -8.81 -5.36 6.38
CA GLY A 220 -8.72 -5.50 7.84
C GLY A 220 -7.83 -4.48 8.54
N HIS A 221 -7.14 -3.59 7.80
CA HIS A 221 -6.38 -2.48 8.36
C HIS A 221 -7.18 -1.17 8.34
N LEU A 222 -6.78 -0.23 9.20
CA LEU A 222 -7.27 1.15 9.18
C LEU A 222 -6.81 1.88 7.91
N PRO A 223 -7.61 2.83 7.38
CA PRO A 223 -7.19 3.68 6.29
C PRO A 223 -6.03 4.60 6.69
N GLY A 224 -5.21 5.00 5.71
CA GLY A 224 -4.08 5.92 5.93
C GLY A 224 -2.73 5.25 6.13
N TYR A 225 -2.67 3.91 6.15
CA TYR A 225 -1.40 3.17 6.19
C TYR A 225 -0.51 3.46 4.98
N ALA A 226 -1.08 3.57 3.77
CA ALA A 226 -0.32 3.68 2.52
C ALA A 226 -0.41 5.06 1.86
N SER A 227 -1.60 5.50 1.45
CA SER A 227 -1.79 6.80 0.81
C SER A 227 -3.23 7.29 0.93
N GLY A 228 -3.42 8.60 0.84
CA GLY A 228 -4.73 9.20 0.90
C GLY A 228 -4.71 10.72 0.87
N HIS A 229 -5.90 11.30 0.96
CA HIS A 229 -6.09 12.74 1.08
C HIS A 229 -7.28 13.07 1.98
N ASN A 230 -7.32 14.30 2.48
CA ASN A 230 -8.41 14.77 3.33
C ASN A 230 -9.02 16.09 2.87
N HIS A 231 -10.18 16.42 3.44
CA HIS A 231 -10.97 17.60 3.08
C HIS A 231 -10.26 18.93 3.33
N TYR A 232 -9.28 18.96 4.23
CA TYR A 232 -8.48 20.15 4.46
C TYR A 232 -7.45 20.39 3.33
N GLY A 233 -7.29 19.44 2.42
CA GLY A 233 -6.35 19.52 1.30
C GLY A 233 -4.99 18.91 1.60
N LEU A 234 -4.83 18.09 2.64
CA LEU A 234 -3.63 17.27 2.80
C LEU A 234 -3.70 16.10 1.81
N VAL A 235 -2.63 15.88 1.05
CA VAL A 235 -2.44 14.72 0.17
C VAL A 235 -1.12 14.06 0.54
N PHE A 236 -1.11 12.75 0.77
CA PHE A 236 0.10 12.07 1.24
C PHE A 236 0.25 10.61 0.78
N SER A 237 1.48 10.13 0.86
CA SER A 237 1.86 8.73 0.83
C SER A 237 2.79 8.39 2.00
N ILE A 238 2.86 7.11 2.37
CA ILE A 238 3.66 6.56 3.45
C ILE A 238 4.55 5.46 2.90
N ASN A 239 5.83 5.50 3.23
CA ASN A 239 6.74 4.38 3.02
C ASN A 239 7.07 3.74 4.36
N THR A 240 6.87 2.44 4.50
CA THR A 240 7.35 1.68 5.67
C THR A 240 8.88 1.77 5.75
N ILE A 241 9.44 2.02 6.94
CA ILE A 241 10.89 1.92 7.18
C ILE A 241 11.12 0.78 8.16
N PHE A 242 11.90 -0.20 7.74
CA PHE A 242 12.14 -1.42 8.51
C PHE A 242 13.26 -1.20 9.53
N VAL A 243 12.90 -0.76 10.74
CA VAL A 243 13.87 -0.58 11.82
C VAL A 243 14.20 -1.91 12.50
N SER A 244 15.44 -2.09 12.93
CA SER A 244 15.87 -3.31 13.63
C SER A 244 15.50 -3.35 15.11
N LYS A 245 15.02 -2.23 15.66
CA LYS A 245 14.69 -2.09 17.08
C LYS A 245 13.35 -1.38 17.31
N PRO A 246 12.22 -1.89 16.78
CA PRO A 246 10.93 -1.32 17.12
C PRO A 246 10.66 -1.43 18.62
N LEU A 247 9.84 -0.54 19.18
CA LEU A 247 9.64 -0.41 20.62
C LEU A 247 8.24 -0.89 21.03
N ARG A 248 8.16 -1.92 21.89
CA ARG A 248 6.90 -2.35 22.54
C ARG A 248 6.28 -1.22 23.39
N GLY A 249 4.96 -1.23 23.53
CA GLY A 249 4.23 -0.27 24.37
C GLY A 249 4.16 1.15 23.78
N LYS A 250 4.69 1.36 22.57
CA LYS A 250 4.54 2.58 21.78
C LYS A 250 3.40 2.42 20.78
N ILE A 251 3.07 3.47 20.03
CA ILE A 251 1.93 3.44 19.11
C ILE A 251 2.32 2.79 17.78
N PRO A 252 1.58 1.79 17.29
CA PRO A 252 1.85 1.20 15.98
C PRO A 252 1.69 2.24 14.86
N ARG A 253 2.52 2.15 13.80
CA ARG A 253 2.56 3.17 12.73
C ARG A 253 1.18 3.44 12.13
N GLU A 254 0.39 2.38 11.96
CA GLU A 254 -0.96 2.41 11.38
C GLU A 254 -1.88 3.41 12.08
N PHE A 255 -1.81 3.50 13.40
CA PHE A 255 -2.65 4.42 14.17
C PHE A 255 -2.19 5.87 14.04
N ILE A 256 -0.88 6.11 13.94
CA ILE A 256 -0.33 7.45 13.72
C ILE A 256 -0.70 7.92 12.31
N THR A 257 -0.56 7.08 11.29
CA THR A 257 -0.87 7.47 9.91
C THR A 257 -2.39 7.56 9.66
N ARG A 258 -3.21 6.77 10.35
CA ARG A 258 -4.66 7.00 10.40
C ARG A 258 -5.00 8.36 11.01
N ALA A 259 -4.29 8.78 12.06
CA ALA A 259 -4.48 10.07 12.70
C ALA A 259 -4.10 11.25 11.79
N VAL A 260 -3.15 11.06 10.87
CA VAL A 260 -2.76 12.07 9.88
C VAL A 260 -3.95 12.47 8.98
N LEU A 261 -4.84 11.53 8.62
CA LEU A 261 -6.04 11.84 7.83
C LEU A 261 -6.98 12.85 8.51
N ALA A 262 -6.95 12.94 9.84
CA ALA A 262 -7.74 13.89 10.62
C ALA A 262 -7.13 15.29 10.68
N THR A 263 -5.84 15.44 10.34
CA THR A 263 -5.10 16.71 10.50
C THR A 263 -5.61 17.79 9.56
N ARG A 264 -5.55 19.04 10.02
CA ARG A 264 -5.65 20.20 9.14
C ARG A 264 -4.43 20.22 8.21
N ALA A 265 -4.59 20.82 7.03
CA ALA A 265 -3.52 20.98 6.05
C ALA A 265 -2.50 22.06 6.45
N ASN A 266 -1.76 21.83 7.54
CA ASN A 266 -0.64 22.66 7.98
C ASN A 266 0.42 21.80 8.68
N LEU A 267 1.67 22.29 8.69
CA LEU A 267 2.81 21.55 9.25
C LEU A 267 2.68 21.30 10.75
N GLY A 268 2.12 22.24 11.53
CA GLY A 268 2.01 22.11 12.98
C GLY A 268 1.16 20.89 13.39
N ASP A 269 -0.08 20.81 12.89
CA ASP A 269 -1.00 19.70 13.22
C ASP A 269 -0.45 18.34 12.77
N ILE A 270 0.22 18.29 11.62
CA ILE A 270 0.88 17.07 11.14
C ILE A 270 2.05 16.68 12.04
N LEU A 271 2.97 17.60 12.33
CA LEU A 271 4.15 17.32 13.14
C LEU A 271 3.78 16.98 14.59
N ASP A 272 2.69 17.52 15.13
CA ASP A 272 2.15 17.15 16.45
C ASP A 272 1.72 15.68 16.47
N VAL A 273 0.98 15.24 15.45
CA VAL A 273 0.57 13.83 15.31
C VAL A 273 1.76 12.90 15.08
N LEU A 274 2.71 13.26 14.20
CA LEU A 274 3.88 12.42 13.90
C LEU A 274 4.84 12.33 15.10
N THR A 275 5.02 13.45 15.81
CA THR A 275 5.80 13.51 17.05
C THR A 275 5.14 12.66 18.14
N ASN A 276 3.80 12.73 18.24
CA ASN A 276 3.01 11.97 19.20
C ASN A 276 3.55 12.09 20.64
N GLU A 277 3.66 13.32 21.13
CA GLU A 277 4.29 13.63 22.41
C GLU A 277 3.58 12.94 23.59
N GLY A 278 4.37 12.35 24.48
CA GLY A 278 3.93 11.52 25.60
C GLY A 278 3.96 10.01 25.34
N VAL A 279 4.08 9.56 24.09
CA VAL A 279 4.33 8.14 23.77
C VAL A 279 5.31 7.93 22.61
N GLY A 280 5.09 8.51 21.43
CA GLY A 280 5.86 8.23 20.21
C GLY A 280 5.46 6.94 19.46
N THR A 281 6.02 6.76 18.27
CA THR A 281 5.84 5.58 17.40
C THR A 281 6.60 4.35 17.88
N ALA A 282 6.06 3.17 17.59
CA ALA A 282 6.69 1.88 17.81
C ALA A 282 7.68 1.49 16.71
N ASP A 283 7.45 1.96 15.48
CA ASP A 283 8.25 1.59 14.31
C ASP A 283 8.51 2.81 13.40
N GLY A 284 9.42 2.67 12.44
CA GLY A 284 9.82 3.72 11.51
C GLY A 284 8.92 3.81 10.27
N PHE A 285 8.76 5.02 9.75
CA PHE A 285 8.13 5.26 8.46
C PHE A 285 8.56 6.60 7.90
N ASN A 286 8.32 6.79 6.61
CA ASN A 286 8.42 8.08 5.95
C ASN A 286 7.04 8.51 5.43
N MET A 287 6.74 9.80 5.50
CA MET A 287 5.55 10.41 4.92
C MET A 287 5.97 11.44 3.87
N ASN A 288 5.42 11.34 2.66
CA ASN A 288 5.58 12.33 1.60
C ASN A 288 4.25 13.06 1.42
N PHE A 289 4.23 14.39 1.40
CA PHE A 289 2.98 15.12 1.30
C PHE A 289 3.12 16.53 0.72
N ALA A 290 1.99 17.08 0.30
CA ALA A 290 1.84 18.50 0.00
C ALA A 290 0.39 18.93 0.27
N PHE A 291 0.17 20.25 0.27
CA PHE A 291 -1.16 20.82 0.51
C PHE A 291 -1.80 21.29 -0.79
N LEU A 292 -3.01 20.83 -1.08
CA LEU A 292 -3.77 21.08 -2.31
C LEU A 292 -4.16 22.57 -2.45
N HIS A 293 -4.56 23.22 -1.36
CA HIS A 293 -5.10 24.58 -1.35
C HIS A 293 -4.02 25.67 -1.22
N VAL A 294 -2.88 25.45 -1.86
CA VAL A 294 -1.78 26.41 -2.00
C VAL A 294 -1.64 26.77 -3.48
N PRO A 295 -1.37 28.04 -3.85
CA PRO A 295 -1.06 28.41 -5.23
C PRO A 295 0.06 27.53 -5.80
N ASN A 296 -0.07 27.13 -7.07
CA ASN A 296 0.88 26.20 -7.70
C ASN A 296 2.32 26.73 -7.62
N GLU A 297 2.49 28.04 -7.84
CA GLU A 297 3.77 28.73 -7.80
C GLU A 297 4.42 28.80 -6.39
N SER A 298 3.69 28.47 -5.34
CA SER A 298 4.15 28.49 -3.95
C SER A 298 4.05 27.12 -3.27
N ARG A 299 3.61 26.08 -3.98
CA ARG A 299 3.44 24.75 -3.43
C ARG A 299 4.79 24.11 -3.15
N VAL A 300 5.01 23.76 -1.89
CA VAL A 300 6.16 22.99 -1.41
C VAL A 300 5.71 21.55 -1.19
N PHE A 301 6.58 20.61 -1.58
CA PHE A 301 6.42 19.20 -1.27
C PHE A 301 7.33 18.86 -0.08
N HIS A 302 6.86 17.98 0.79
CA HIS A 302 7.53 17.66 2.04
C HIS A 302 7.78 16.16 2.12
N THR A 303 8.92 15.79 2.70
CA THR A 303 9.18 14.42 3.16
C THR A 303 9.48 14.46 4.66
N VAL A 304 8.92 13.54 5.42
CA VAL A 304 9.12 13.45 6.86
C VAL A 304 9.48 12.02 7.24
N GLU A 305 10.67 11.83 7.77
CA GLU A 305 11.06 10.58 8.42
C GLU A 305 10.64 10.61 9.89
N VAL A 306 10.07 9.51 10.36
CA VAL A 306 9.62 9.33 11.74
C VAL A 306 10.20 8.02 12.25
N THR A 307 10.88 8.06 13.40
CA THR A 307 11.44 6.87 14.05
C THR A 307 11.08 6.81 15.53
N PRO A 308 11.10 5.62 16.14
CA PRO A 308 11.05 5.51 17.58
C PRO A 308 12.24 6.20 18.23
N LYS A 309 12.10 6.61 19.49
CA LYS A 309 13.20 7.15 20.27
C LYS A 309 13.22 6.51 21.66
N ALA A 310 14.24 5.69 21.93
CA ALA A 310 14.26 4.81 23.09
C ALA A 310 14.38 5.57 24.43
N ASP A 311 15.03 6.73 24.41
CA ASP A 311 15.27 7.59 25.57
C ASP A 311 14.26 8.76 25.66
N SER A 312 13.14 8.67 24.95
CA SER A 312 12.12 9.72 24.90
C SER A 312 10.70 9.14 24.90
N ASP A 313 9.76 9.96 25.36
CA ASP A 313 8.32 9.76 25.26
C ASP A 313 7.73 10.43 24.01
N ARG A 314 8.50 10.58 22.93
CA ARG A 314 8.02 11.09 21.65
C ARG A 314 8.77 10.41 20.51
N SER A 315 8.21 10.45 19.31
CA SER A 315 8.91 10.06 18.09
C SER A 315 10.06 11.05 17.80
N GLU A 316 11.09 10.58 17.12
CA GLU A 316 12.05 11.44 16.44
C GLU A 316 11.53 11.73 15.03
N VAL A 317 11.59 13.00 14.62
CA VAL A 317 10.97 13.49 13.37
C VAL A 317 11.96 14.37 12.64
N TYR A 318 12.13 14.15 11.33
CA TYR A 318 12.92 15.00 10.45
C TYR A 318 12.10 15.41 9.23
N LEU A 319 11.94 16.72 9.02
CA LEU A 319 11.25 17.31 7.87
C LEU A 319 12.27 17.84 6.86
N ALA A 320 12.05 17.52 5.58
CA ALA A 320 12.75 18.11 4.45
C ALA A 320 11.77 18.63 3.39
N ASP A 321 12.14 19.76 2.79
CA ASP A 321 11.31 20.53 1.86
C ASP A 321 11.84 20.48 0.42
N PHE A 322 10.93 20.37 -0.54
CA PHE A 322 11.19 20.34 -1.97
C PHE A 322 10.38 21.44 -2.67
N ASN A 323 11.05 22.59 -2.82
CA ASN A 323 10.52 23.76 -3.53
C ASN A 323 10.34 23.48 -5.03
N MET A 324 9.63 24.36 -5.71
CA MET A 324 9.46 24.30 -7.16
C MET A 324 10.82 24.20 -7.87
N GLY A 325 10.89 23.32 -8.87
CA GLY A 325 12.12 22.93 -9.56
C GLY A 325 12.78 21.68 -8.96
N SER A 326 12.30 21.17 -7.82
CA SER A 326 12.91 20.02 -7.13
C SER A 326 12.05 18.76 -7.23
N ASN A 327 12.71 17.61 -7.30
CA ASN A 327 12.08 16.29 -7.19
C ASN A 327 12.65 15.54 -5.98
N SER A 328 11.91 14.55 -5.50
CA SER A 328 12.37 13.65 -4.44
C SER A 328 11.93 12.22 -4.70
N ILE A 329 12.78 11.26 -4.33
CA ILE A 329 12.40 9.84 -4.26
C ILE A 329 12.63 9.35 -2.84
N HIS A 330 11.67 8.59 -2.32
CA HIS A 330 11.82 7.88 -1.06
C HIS A 330 11.43 6.41 -1.23
N THR A 331 12.23 5.53 -0.64
CA THR A 331 11.98 4.08 -0.61
C THR A 331 11.76 3.63 0.85
N ASN A 332 12.30 2.50 1.29
CA ASN A 332 12.02 1.92 2.62
C ASN A 332 13.22 1.97 3.56
N ARG A 333 14.08 2.98 3.37
CA ARG A 333 15.24 3.24 4.22
C ARG A 333 15.32 4.69 4.67
N LEU A 334 16.01 4.94 5.78
CA LEU A 334 16.29 6.27 6.29
C LEU A 334 17.32 6.98 5.40
N LEU A 335 17.04 8.23 5.06
CA LEU A 335 17.94 9.12 4.33
C LEU A 335 18.49 10.23 5.24
N HIS A 336 17.74 10.61 6.29
CA HIS A 336 18.03 11.78 7.11
C HIS A 336 18.24 11.45 8.59
N LEU A 337 17.32 10.70 9.20
CA LEU A 337 17.43 10.24 10.57
C LEU A 337 18.43 9.08 10.69
N LYS A 338 18.97 8.91 11.90
CA LYS A 338 19.88 7.82 12.22
C LYS A 338 19.26 6.92 13.27
N TYR A 339 18.63 5.84 12.80
CA TYR A 339 18.10 4.79 13.64
C TYR A 339 18.57 3.43 13.11
N PRO A 340 18.80 2.41 13.96
CA PRO A 340 19.19 1.09 13.48
C PRO A 340 18.15 0.49 12.53
N GLU A 341 18.53 0.21 11.28
CA GLU A 341 17.68 -0.42 10.26
C GLU A 341 17.94 -1.93 10.14
N LEU A 342 16.97 -2.67 9.62
CA LEU A 342 17.15 -4.08 9.26
C LEU A 342 17.99 -4.18 7.98
N ASN A 343 19.10 -4.91 8.05
CA ASN A 343 19.90 -5.25 6.88
C ASN A 343 19.34 -6.52 6.21
N GLU A 344 18.10 -6.43 5.70
CA GLU A 344 17.33 -7.51 5.06
C GLU A 344 17.03 -7.17 3.59
N ALA A 345 16.33 -8.04 2.85
CA ALA A 345 16.03 -7.82 1.42
C ALA A 345 15.33 -6.48 1.13
N ALA A 346 14.51 -5.96 2.05
CA ALA A 346 13.87 -4.65 1.91
C ALA A 346 14.88 -3.48 1.80
N TYR A 347 15.99 -3.55 2.55
CA TYR A 347 17.06 -2.54 2.49
C TYR A 347 17.82 -2.64 1.16
N GLY A 348 18.16 -3.86 0.72
CA GLY A 348 18.78 -4.12 -0.59
C GLY A 348 17.91 -3.63 -1.76
N SER A 349 16.61 -3.94 -1.71
CA SER A 349 15.61 -3.48 -2.69
C SER A 349 15.53 -1.96 -2.75
N SER A 350 15.52 -1.28 -1.60
CA SER A 350 15.52 0.18 -1.51
C SER A 350 16.72 0.80 -2.24
N MET A 351 17.92 0.29 -2.01
CA MET A 351 19.13 0.74 -2.72
C MET A 351 19.06 0.50 -4.23
N ALA A 352 18.52 -0.64 -4.66
CA ALA A 352 18.37 -0.97 -6.07
C ALA A 352 17.40 0.00 -6.77
N ARG A 353 16.22 0.23 -6.19
CA ARG A 353 15.21 1.14 -6.74
C ARG A 353 15.68 2.59 -6.79
N GLU A 354 16.42 3.05 -5.79
CA GLU A 354 17.06 4.38 -5.81
C GLU A 354 18.15 4.48 -6.89
N SER A 355 18.94 3.42 -7.07
CA SER A 355 19.95 3.36 -8.14
C SER A 355 19.29 3.41 -9.51
N ARG A 356 18.20 2.66 -9.71
CA ARG A 356 17.41 2.68 -10.94
C ARG A 356 16.83 4.06 -11.23
N TYR A 357 16.26 4.73 -10.24
CA TYR A 357 15.81 6.12 -10.40
C TYR A 357 16.95 7.04 -10.87
N LYS A 358 18.11 6.98 -10.20
CA LYS A 358 19.29 7.78 -10.58
C LYS A 358 19.74 7.51 -12.02
N GLN A 359 19.63 6.27 -12.49
CA GLN A 359 19.95 5.90 -13.87
C GLN A 359 18.93 6.47 -14.86
N ILE A 360 17.62 6.31 -14.60
CA ILE A 360 16.54 6.84 -15.45
C ILE A 360 16.63 8.36 -15.57
N THR A 361 16.96 9.06 -14.48
CA THR A 361 17.04 10.53 -14.43
C THR A 361 18.45 11.08 -14.62
N ALA A 362 19.43 10.26 -15.03
CA ALA A 362 20.83 10.70 -15.16
C ALA A 362 20.99 11.85 -16.18
N ASN A 363 20.20 11.84 -17.24
CA ASN A 363 20.28 12.79 -18.37
C ASN A 363 19.01 13.64 -18.53
N LYS A 364 18.02 13.50 -17.64
CA LYS A 364 16.77 14.28 -17.65
C LYS A 364 16.22 14.45 -16.25
N THR A 365 15.65 15.61 -15.96
CA THR A 365 14.80 15.79 -14.77
C THR A 365 13.41 15.30 -15.10
N ALA A 366 12.83 14.42 -14.28
CA ALA A 366 11.45 14.01 -14.43
C ALA A 366 10.53 15.24 -14.25
N ALA A 367 9.68 15.55 -15.23
CA ALA A 367 8.97 16.83 -15.26
C ALA A 367 7.50 16.75 -15.70
N ASN A 368 6.96 15.54 -15.84
CA ASN A 368 5.57 15.31 -16.23
C ASN A 368 5.10 13.92 -15.76
N LEU A 369 3.83 13.62 -16.03
CA LEU A 369 3.21 12.34 -15.67
C LEU A 369 3.89 11.16 -16.38
N GLN A 370 4.27 11.28 -17.65
CA GLN A 370 4.92 10.18 -18.37
C GLN A 370 6.27 9.83 -17.72
N ASP A 371 7.09 10.83 -17.37
CA ASP A 371 8.36 10.58 -16.67
C ASP A 371 8.13 9.89 -15.31
N MET A 372 7.05 10.21 -14.60
CA MET A 372 6.67 9.54 -13.36
C MET A 372 6.29 8.08 -13.60
N LEU A 373 5.49 7.79 -14.63
CA LEU A 373 5.09 6.43 -15.00
C LEU A 373 6.29 5.61 -15.51
N ASP A 374 7.21 6.21 -16.27
CA ASP A 374 8.44 5.57 -16.72
C ASP A 374 9.32 5.12 -15.54
N VAL A 375 9.34 5.89 -14.44
CA VAL A 375 10.07 5.54 -13.21
C VAL A 375 9.29 4.51 -12.38
N LEU A 376 8.06 4.84 -11.99
CA LEU A 376 7.28 4.05 -11.03
C LEU A 376 6.69 2.78 -11.65
N GLY A 377 6.63 2.69 -12.97
CA GLY A 377 6.31 1.50 -13.74
C GLY A 377 7.54 0.71 -14.20
N ASN A 378 8.77 1.09 -13.79
CA ASN A 378 9.97 0.42 -14.28
C ASN A 378 10.11 -1.01 -13.71
N ARG A 379 10.35 -1.97 -14.62
CA ARG A 379 10.40 -3.42 -14.33
C ARG A 379 11.76 -4.06 -14.64
N ASP A 380 12.77 -3.26 -14.94
CA ASP A 380 14.00 -3.74 -15.59
C ASP A 380 14.94 -4.51 -14.66
N ASP A 381 14.92 -4.21 -13.35
CA ASP A 381 15.82 -4.83 -12.39
C ASP A 381 15.29 -6.17 -11.87
N ASP A 382 16.21 -7.11 -11.67
CA ASP A 382 15.97 -8.40 -11.05
C ASP A 382 17.04 -8.62 -9.97
N PRO A 383 16.67 -9.01 -8.73
CA PRO A 383 15.34 -9.41 -8.28
C PRO A 383 14.43 -8.25 -7.81
N TRP A 384 14.88 -6.99 -7.85
CA TRP A 384 14.20 -5.86 -7.19
C TRP A 384 13.84 -4.72 -8.16
N PRO A 385 12.80 -4.89 -8.99
CA PRO A 385 12.29 -3.80 -9.82
C PRO A 385 11.57 -2.73 -8.98
N ILE A 386 11.30 -1.56 -9.56
CA ILE A 386 10.45 -0.54 -8.93
C ILE A 386 8.98 -0.99 -8.96
N PHE A 387 8.53 -1.55 -10.07
CA PHE A 387 7.21 -2.14 -10.23
C PHE A 387 7.32 -3.66 -10.37
N SER A 388 6.64 -4.41 -9.50
CA SER A 388 6.66 -5.88 -9.51
C SER A 388 5.26 -6.45 -9.72
N ASP A 389 5.04 -7.13 -10.84
CA ASP A 389 3.77 -7.79 -11.16
C ASP A 389 3.95 -9.21 -11.71
N LYS A 390 5.14 -9.79 -11.59
CA LYS A 390 5.41 -11.19 -11.98
C LYS A 390 4.52 -12.12 -11.16
N ALA A 391 3.85 -13.07 -11.82
CA ALA A 391 2.89 -13.98 -11.20
C ALA A 391 3.49 -14.87 -10.10
N ASP A 392 4.80 -15.14 -10.18
CA ASP A 392 5.56 -15.95 -9.22
C ASP A 392 6.38 -15.11 -8.22
N ALA A 393 6.26 -13.77 -8.25
CA ALA A 393 6.94 -12.93 -7.29
C ALA A 393 6.40 -13.19 -5.87
N ARG A 394 7.30 -13.20 -4.88
CA ARG A 394 6.89 -13.24 -3.46
C ARG A 394 6.27 -11.92 -3.00
N VAL A 395 6.76 -10.81 -3.57
CA VAL A 395 6.30 -9.45 -3.30
C VAL A 395 5.89 -8.81 -4.62
N SER A 396 4.72 -8.19 -4.61
CA SER A 396 4.06 -7.61 -5.77
C SER A 396 3.63 -6.18 -5.47
N THR A 397 3.82 -5.27 -6.43
CA THR A 397 3.16 -3.97 -6.43
C THR A 397 1.66 -4.20 -6.56
N ILE A 398 0.89 -3.96 -5.51
CA ILE A 398 -0.57 -4.15 -5.50
C ILE A 398 -1.30 -2.96 -6.11
N ASN A 399 -0.67 -1.77 -6.04
CA ASN A 399 -1.22 -0.52 -6.52
C ASN A 399 -0.11 0.48 -6.85
N LEU A 400 -0.27 1.21 -7.94
CA LEU A 400 0.39 2.51 -8.16
C LEU A 400 -0.67 3.60 -8.12
N GLY A 401 -0.55 4.52 -7.17
CA GLY A 401 -1.37 5.73 -7.09
C GLY A 401 -0.59 6.97 -7.52
N VAL A 402 -1.19 7.84 -8.33
CA VAL A 402 -0.63 9.15 -8.70
C VAL A 402 -1.61 10.25 -8.35
N PHE A 403 -1.19 11.13 -7.45
CA PHE A 403 -1.86 12.38 -7.14
C PHE A 403 -1.35 13.48 -8.07
N ASP A 404 -2.24 14.06 -8.87
CA ASP A 404 -1.98 15.25 -9.69
C ASP A 404 -2.62 16.46 -9.00
N PHE A 405 -1.78 17.33 -8.43
CA PHE A 405 -2.24 18.50 -7.67
C PHE A 405 -2.80 19.60 -8.59
N ASN A 406 -2.31 19.66 -9.84
CA ASN A 406 -2.77 20.64 -10.82
C ASN A 406 -4.17 20.28 -11.34
N LYS A 407 -4.38 18.99 -11.64
CA LYS A 407 -5.68 18.46 -12.09
C LYS A 407 -6.62 18.12 -10.94
N LYS A 408 -6.11 18.05 -9.71
CA LYS A 408 -6.83 17.63 -8.50
C LYS A 408 -7.43 16.23 -8.64
N THR A 409 -6.62 15.27 -9.07
CA THR A 409 -7.04 13.88 -9.28
C THR A 409 -6.11 12.90 -8.60
N TRP A 410 -6.65 11.80 -8.11
CA TRP A 410 -5.91 10.61 -7.69
C TRP A 410 -6.21 9.48 -8.66
N THR A 411 -5.22 9.08 -9.46
CA THR A 411 -5.36 8.03 -10.48
C THR A 411 -4.62 6.77 -10.04
N LEU A 412 -5.24 5.60 -10.19
CA LEU A 412 -4.72 4.33 -9.65
C LEU A 412 -4.63 3.24 -10.73
N TRP A 413 -3.55 2.47 -10.67
CA TRP A 413 -3.27 1.31 -11.52
C TRP A 413 -3.03 0.07 -10.65
N THR A 414 -3.54 -1.08 -11.08
CA THR A 414 -3.25 -2.40 -10.46
C THR A 414 -2.36 -3.29 -11.32
N ASN A 415 -2.11 -2.88 -12.58
CA ASN A 415 -1.23 -3.53 -13.54
C ASN A 415 -0.18 -2.53 -14.02
N ASP A 416 0.75 -2.99 -14.86
CA ASP A 416 1.80 -2.16 -15.45
C ASP A 416 1.24 -0.83 -16.02
N PRO A 417 1.61 0.32 -15.45
CA PRO A 417 1.07 1.63 -15.86
C PRO A 417 1.61 2.10 -17.22
N ILE A 418 2.67 1.48 -17.74
CA ILE A 418 3.25 1.82 -19.06
C ILE A 418 2.36 1.27 -20.18
N ASP A 419 1.90 0.03 -20.01
CA ASP A 419 1.14 -0.69 -21.04
C ASP A 419 -0.37 -0.80 -20.75
N SER A 420 -0.81 -0.44 -19.54
CA SER A 420 -2.20 -0.58 -19.11
C SER A 420 -2.85 0.76 -18.73
N PRO A 421 -4.14 0.97 -19.06
CA PRO A 421 -4.87 2.14 -18.59
C PRO A 421 -5.09 2.09 -17.06
N PRO A 422 -5.32 3.24 -16.41
CA PRO A 422 -5.70 3.28 -15.01
C PRO A 422 -7.05 2.60 -14.77
N VAL A 423 -7.20 2.03 -13.58
CA VAL A 423 -8.41 1.31 -13.14
C VAL A 423 -9.40 2.25 -12.47
N LEU A 424 -8.91 3.29 -11.79
CA LEU A 424 -9.72 4.22 -11.02
C LEU A 424 -9.12 5.63 -11.08
N GLN A 425 -9.98 6.65 -11.13
CA GLN A 425 -9.60 8.04 -10.93
C GLN A 425 -10.62 8.71 -10.00
N LEU A 426 -10.14 9.24 -8.88
CA LEU A 426 -10.93 9.94 -7.87
C LEU A 426 -10.58 11.43 -7.85
N PRO A 427 -11.56 12.31 -7.56
CA PRO A 427 -11.27 13.73 -7.37
C PRO A 427 -10.57 13.96 -6.03
N LEU A 428 -9.60 14.87 -5.98
CA LEU A 428 -9.01 15.39 -4.74
C LEU A 428 -9.88 16.47 -4.07
N THR A 429 -11.15 16.51 -4.43
CA THR A 429 -12.11 17.48 -3.93
C THR A 429 -13.33 16.75 -3.42
N PHE A 430 -13.73 17.06 -2.19
CA PHE A 430 -14.91 16.51 -1.55
C PHE A 430 -16.14 17.29 -1.98
N THR A 431 -16.57 17.11 -3.23
CA THR A 431 -17.85 17.67 -3.73
C THR A 431 -19.04 16.79 -3.34
N ASP A 432 -18.80 15.50 -3.10
CA ASP A 432 -19.84 14.47 -3.07
C ASP A 432 -20.23 14.02 -1.65
N LEU A 433 -19.45 14.41 -0.63
CA LEU A 433 -19.75 14.16 0.80
C LEU A 433 -20.51 15.33 1.47
N ILE A 434 -21.14 16.21 0.67
CA ILE A 434 -21.97 17.32 1.17
C ILE A 434 -23.44 16.89 1.12
N GLY A 435 -24.00 16.50 2.27
CA GLY A 435 -25.46 16.43 2.44
C GLY A 435 -26.05 17.78 2.86
N PRO A 436 -27.34 18.01 2.60
CA PRO A 436 -27.85 18.41 1.28
C PRO A 436 -27.41 19.84 0.92
N THR A 437 -27.59 20.24 -0.34
CA THR A 437 -27.43 21.61 -0.82
C THR A 437 -28.34 22.60 -0.08
N SER A 438 -27.92 23.06 1.09
CA SER A 438 -28.41 24.30 1.70
C SER A 438 -27.22 25.24 1.84
N SER A 439 -27.21 26.24 0.96
CA SER A 439 -26.45 27.46 1.09
C SER A 439 -26.61 28.01 2.51
N ASP A 440 -25.57 27.90 3.35
CA ASP A 440 -25.24 28.78 4.49
C ASP A 440 -24.25 28.10 5.46
N ILE A 441 -23.12 27.59 4.94
CA ILE A 441 -21.96 27.33 5.80
C ILE A 441 -21.01 28.50 5.60
N GLY A 442 -21.03 29.41 6.58
CA GLY A 442 -20.15 30.56 6.65
C GLY A 442 -18.69 30.10 6.55
N ILE A 443 -18.10 30.32 5.39
CA ILE A 443 -16.65 30.30 5.20
C ILE A 443 -16.10 31.48 6.00
N ASN A 444 -15.82 31.26 7.28
CA ASN A 444 -14.91 32.14 8.00
C ASN A 444 -13.59 32.04 7.26
N ARG A 445 -13.21 33.15 6.61
CA ARG A 445 -11.93 33.33 5.93
C ARG A 445 -10.83 32.79 6.83
N ILE A 446 -10.10 31.80 6.32
CA ILE A 446 -8.85 31.33 6.92
C ILE A 446 -7.94 32.56 7.02
N GLU A 447 -7.58 32.94 8.24
CA GLU A 447 -6.50 33.90 8.46
C GLU A 447 -5.23 33.28 7.89
N VAL A 448 -4.62 33.98 6.93
CA VAL A 448 -3.28 33.69 6.45
C VAL A 448 -2.35 33.91 7.64
N ILE A 449 -1.94 32.83 8.31
CA ILE A 449 -0.91 32.90 9.33
C ILE A 449 0.40 33.13 8.59
N GLU A 450 0.99 34.31 8.76
CA GLU A 450 2.33 34.63 8.30
C GLU A 450 3.32 33.60 8.84
N THR A 451 4.10 33.03 7.93
CA THR A 451 5.18 32.08 8.21
C THR A 451 6.21 32.74 9.13
N ILE A 452 6.23 32.33 10.39
CA ILE A 452 7.31 32.68 11.31
C ILE A 452 8.46 31.69 11.06
N TYR A 453 9.40 32.06 10.19
CA TYR A 453 10.75 31.52 10.26
C TYR A 453 11.55 32.38 11.24
N PRO A 454 11.95 31.87 12.42
CA PRO A 454 13.01 32.51 13.18
C PRO A 454 14.33 32.25 12.45
N ASP A 455 14.99 33.32 12.02
CA ASP A 455 16.31 33.33 11.38
C ASP A 455 17.28 32.33 12.04
N LYS A 456 17.77 31.34 11.26
CA LYS A 456 19.11 30.74 11.37
C LYS A 456 19.62 30.24 10.04
#